data_AF-A0A9E2ZC51-F1
#
_entry.id   AF-A0A9E2ZC51-F1
#
_cell.length_a   1.000
_cell.length_b   1.000
_cell.length_c   1.000
_cell.angle_alpha   90.00
_cell.angle_beta   90.00
_cell.angle_gamma   90.00
#
_symmetry.space_group_name_H-M   'P 1'
#
loop_
_entity.id
_entity.type
_entity.pdbx_description
1 polymer ?
#
loop_
_entity_poly.entity_id
_entity_poly.type
_entity_poly.pdbx_seq_one_letter_code
_entity_poly.pdbx_strand_id
1 'polypeptide(L)'
;MSRRVLITGLGAVTPLGVGALTLYEGWLAGRTGLENGEGACSEFNTADFMTSKEARRSDRFAQLAIAAGALALADAGWDSDSPPCDPTTVGCVIGSGIGGMNSFEGSHDTLRDRGPERVSPLAIPLIMGNAASGLLAMRHGLRGPVFGVMSACASGTHAIGTAARMIESGEADAVITGGAEATLT
;
A
#
# COMPACT_ATOMS: atom_id res chain seq x y z
N MET A 1 27.16 1.67 16.76
CA MET A 1 25.94 1.32 17.53
C MET A 1 24.79 1.23 16.54
N SER A 2 23.97 0.18 16.60
CA SER A 2 22.76 0.08 15.76
C SER A 2 21.74 1.14 16.18
N ARG A 3 21.09 1.81 15.21
CA ARG A 3 20.01 2.77 15.50
C ARG A 3 18.80 2.01 16.07
N ARG A 4 18.09 2.61 17.04
CA ARG A 4 16.83 2.04 17.54
C ARG A 4 15.71 2.35 16.56
N VAL A 5 14.87 1.37 16.28
CA VAL A 5 13.67 1.52 15.43
C VAL A 5 12.44 1.69 16.32
N LEU A 6 11.54 2.60 15.94
CA LEU A 6 10.27 2.87 16.60
C LEU A 6 9.14 2.86 15.57
N ILE A 7 7.92 2.53 16.02
CA ILE A 7 6.71 2.69 15.22
C ILE A 7 6.06 4.00 15.67
N THR A 8 5.86 4.93 14.74
CA THR A 8 5.33 6.27 15.04
C THR A 8 3.90 6.48 14.56
N GLY A 9 3.39 5.63 13.66
CA GLY A 9 2.02 5.71 13.19
C GLY A 9 1.53 4.40 12.58
N LEU A 10 0.22 4.18 12.64
CA LEU A 10 -0.46 2.97 12.18
C LEU A 10 -1.64 3.32 11.28
N GLY A 11 -1.82 2.54 10.22
CA GLY A 11 -2.93 2.69 9.30
C GLY A 11 -3.33 1.34 8.73
N ALA A 12 -4.64 1.12 8.59
CA ALA A 12 -5.17 -0.14 8.13
C ALA A 12 -6.46 0.08 7.33
N VAL A 13 -6.62 -0.68 6.26
CA VAL A 13 -7.89 -0.87 5.57
C VAL A 13 -8.12 -2.37 5.50
N THR A 14 -9.19 -2.83 6.13
CA THR A 14 -9.45 -4.27 6.32
C THR A 14 -10.93 -4.58 6.13
N PRO A 15 -11.31 -5.86 6.10
CA PRO A 15 -12.72 -6.25 6.12
C PRO A 15 -13.45 -5.84 7.40
N LEU A 16 -12.74 -5.51 8.48
CA LEU A 16 -13.32 -5.00 9.73
C LEU A 16 -13.50 -3.47 9.75
N GLY A 17 -13.14 -2.80 8.65
CA GLY A 17 -13.31 -1.36 8.47
C GLY A 17 -12.01 -0.62 8.16
N VAL A 18 -12.14 0.70 8.09
CA VAL A 18 -11.07 1.66 7.78
C VAL A 18 -10.55 2.28 9.07
N GLY A 19 -9.24 2.19 9.31
CA GLY A 19 -8.56 2.69 10.51
C GLY A 19 -7.96 1.58 11.38
N ALA A 20 -6.77 1.84 11.94
CA ALA A 20 -6.09 0.90 12.83
C ALA A 20 -6.87 0.66 14.13
N LEU A 21 -7.46 1.71 14.70
CA LEU A 21 -8.31 1.59 15.89
C LEU A 21 -9.60 0.81 15.59
N THR A 22 -10.26 1.08 14.45
CA THR A 22 -11.44 0.35 13.99
C THR A 22 -11.17 -1.15 13.87
N LEU A 23 -10.03 -1.52 13.27
CA LEU A 23 -9.55 -2.89 13.19
C LEU A 23 -9.36 -3.49 14.60
N TYR A 24 -8.65 -2.79 15.47
CA TYR A 24 -8.33 -3.27 16.82
C TYR A 24 -9.58 -3.50 17.67
N GLU A 25 -10.49 -2.54 17.71
CA GLU A 25 -11.75 -2.65 18.47
C GLU A 25 -12.67 -3.73 17.90
N GLY A 26 -12.74 -3.84 16.56
CA GLY A 26 -13.53 -4.88 15.91
C GLY A 26 -13.00 -6.27 16.21
N TRP A 27 -11.68 -6.44 16.21
CA TRP A 27 -11.03 -7.69 16.56
C TRP A 27 -11.26 -8.05 18.04
N LEU A 28 -11.08 -7.10 18.97
CA LEU A 28 -11.34 -7.31 20.40
C LEU A 28 -12.79 -7.69 20.69
N ALA A 29 -13.74 -7.12 19.94
CA ALA A 29 -15.16 -7.42 20.07
C ALA A 29 -15.57 -8.76 19.40
N GLY A 30 -14.63 -9.48 18.78
CA GLY A 30 -14.92 -10.74 18.08
C GLY A 30 -15.80 -10.55 16.84
N ARG A 31 -15.80 -9.35 16.24
CA ARG A 31 -16.53 -9.11 14.98
C ARG A 31 -15.86 -9.86 13.83
N THR A 32 -16.67 -10.30 12.89
CA THR A 32 -16.21 -10.83 11.60
C THR A 32 -16.41 -9.78 10.52
N GLY A 33 -15.41 -9.59 9.67
CA GLY A 33 -15.52 -8.78 8.45
C GLY A 33 -15.79 -9.62 7.20
N LEU A 34 -16.06 -10.92 7.36
CA LEU A 34 -16.35 -11.81 6.25
C LEU A 34 -17.84 -11.77 5.90
N GLU A 35 -18.14 -11.50 4.63
CA GLU A 35 -19.46 -11.58 4.04
C GLU A 35 -19.45 -12.67 2.96
N ASN A 36 -20.33 -13.67 3.07
CA ASN A 36 -20.35 -14.83 2.17
C ASN A 36 -19.00 -15.56 2.00
N GLY A 37 -18.13 -15.49 3.02
CA GLY A 37 -16.79 -16.09 3.00
C GLY A 37 -15.68 -15.17 2.46
N GLU A 38 -16.00 -13.93 2.08
CA GLU A 38 -15.08 -12.99 1.46
C GLU A 38 -14.79 -11.79 2.38
N GLY A 39 -13.54 -11.31 2.34
CA GLY A 39 -13.10 -10.10 3.05
C GLY A 39 -12.81 -8.97 2.07
N ALA A 40 -13.84 -8.38 1.48
CA ALA A 40 -13.70 -7.43 0.36
C ALA A 40 -13.31 -5.99 0.74
N CYS A 41 -13.19 -5.67 2.05
CA CYS A 41 -13.03 -4.30 2.54
C CYS A 41 -14.14 -3.36 1.99
N SER A 42 -15.41 -3.77 2.13
CA SER A 42 -16.58 -3.13 1.53
C SER A 42 -16.81 -1.69 1.99
N GLU A 43 -16.38 -1.34 3.21
CA GLU A 43 -16.45 0.04 3.74
C GLU A 43 -15.41 0.98 3.12
N PHE A 44 -14.42 0.48 2.38
CA PHE A 44 -13.40 1.33 1.76
C PHE A 44 -13.94 2.08 0.54
N ASN A 45 -14.19 3.37 0.73
CA ASN A 45 -14.48 4.33 -0.32
C ASN A 45 -13.20 5.02 -0.81
N THR A 46 -12.90 4.88 -2.10
CA THR A 46 -11.69 5.45 -2.71
C THR A 46 -11.69 6.98 -2.71
N ALA A 47 -12.87 7.61 -2.81
CA ALA A 47 -13.00 9.05 -2.90
C ALA A 47 -12.53 9.80 -1.64
N ASP A 48 -12.48 9.13 -0.50
CA ASP A 48 -12.04 9.71 0.77
C ASP A 48 -10.52 9.89 0.83
N PHE A 49 -9.78 9.17 -0.02
CA PHE A 49 -8.31 9.11 0.04
C PHE A 49 -7.62 9.57 -1.23
N MET A 50 -8.30 9.58 -2.37
CA MET A 50 -7.69 9.92 -3.65
C MET A 50 -8.69 10.46 -4.66
N THR A 51 -8.18 11.24 -5.61
CA THR A 51 -8.95 11.75 -6.74
C THR A 51 -9.36 10.62 -7.70
N SER A 52 -10.40 10.84 -8.47
CA SER A 52 -10.83 9.91 -9.53
C SER A 52 -9.73 9.63 -10.57
N LYS A 53 -8.82 10.58 -10.78
CA LYS A 53 -7.65 10.43 -11.67
C LYS A 53 -6.63 9.46 -11.08
N GLU A 54 -6.34 9.55 -9.78
CA GLU A 54 -5.43 8.64 -9.08
C GLU A 54 -6.01 7.24 -9.00
N ALA A 55 -7.30 7.11 -8.67
CA ALA A 55 -7.99 5.82 -8.62
C ALA A 55 -7.94 5.08 -9.97
N ARG A 56 -8.11 5.79 -11.10
CA ARG A 56 -7.99 5.19 -12.45
C ARG A 56 -6.56 4.82 -12.85
N ARG A 57 -5.55 5.32 -12.13
CA ARG A 57 -4.12 5.11 -12.38
C ARG A 57 -3.46 4.26 -11.30
N SER A 58 -4.26 3.55 -10.51
CA SER A 58 -3.82 2.61 -9.49
C SER A 58 -4.73 1.39 -9.47
N ASP A 59 -4.15 0.20 -9.32
CA ASP A 59 -4.94 -1.00 -9.05
C ASP A 59 -5.52 -0.97 -7.63
N ARG A 60 -6.58 -1.75 -7.36
CA ARG A 60 -7.23 -1.84 -6.06
C ARG A 60 -6.25 -2.12 -4.91
N PHE A 61 -5.25 -2.98 -5.11
CA PHE A 61 -4.26 -3.24 -4.03
C PHE A 61 -3.46 -1.98 -3.67
N ALA A 62 -3.08 -1.19 -4.68
CA ALA A 62 -2.36 0.06 -4.48
C ALA A 62 -3.27 1.14 -3.88
N GLN A 63 -4.57 1.16 -4.22
CA GLN A 63 -5.54 2.05 -3.60
C GLN A 63 -5.68 1.79 -2.10
N LEU A 64 -5.73 0.52 -1.69
CA LEU A 64 -5.74 0.12 -0.28
C LEU A 64 -4.44 0.57 0.43
N ALA A 65 -3.29 0.36 -0.21
CA ALA A 65 -2.00 0.80 0.32
C ALA A 65 -1.94 2.33 0.51
N ILE A 66 -2.46 3.09 -0.44
CA ILE A 66 -2.53 4.56 -0.38
C ILE A 66 -3.39 5.00 0.80
N ALA A 67 -4.57 4.41 0.99
CA ALA A 67 -5.47 4.75 2.08
C ALA A 67 -4.87 4.38 3.45
N ALA A 68 -4.33 3.17 3.58
CA ALA A 68 -3.64 2.75 4.81
C ALA A 68 -2.40 3.60 5.11
N GLY A 69 -1.63 3.96 4.08
CA GLY A 69 -0.48 4.86 4.21
C GLY A 69 -0.90 6.25 4.69
N ALA A 70 -1.96 6.83 4.12
CA ALA A 70 -2.48 8.13 4.55
C ALA A 70 -2.90 8.12 6.03
N LEU A 71 -3.57 7.06 6.48
CA LEU A 71 -3.93 6.89 7.89
C LEU A 71 -2.70 6.77 8.79
N ALA A 72 -1.70 5.99 8.39
CA ALA A 72 -0.46 5.82 9.16
C ALA A 72 0.35 7.11 9.27
N LEU A 73 0.37 7.91 8.19
CA LEU A 73 1.04 9.20 8.16
C LEU A 73 0.33 10.23 9.06
N ALA A 74 -1.00 10.29 8.99
CA ALA A 74 -1.79 11.15 9.88
C ALA A 74 -1.60 10.77 11.36
N ASP A 75 -1.60 9.48 11.69
CA ASP A 75 -1.35 8.99 13.05
C ASP A 75 0.08 9.33 13.54
N ALA A 76 1.06 9.38 12.62
CA ALA A 76 2.41 9.84 12.91
C ALA A 76 2.55 11.37 13.04
N GLY A 77 1.47 12.14 12.85
CA GLY A 77 1.49 13.61 12.84
C GLY A 77 2.14 14.20 11.57
N TRP A 78 2.15 13.45 10.47
CA TRP A 78 2.71 13.88 9.19
C TRP A 78 1.58 14.40 8.28
N ASP A 79 1.10 15.60 8.60
CA ASP A 79 -0.08 16.22 7.97
C ASP A 79 0.23 17.05 6.70
N SER A 80 1.49 17.08 6.25
CA SER A 80 1.95 17.87 5.10
C SER A 80 2.32 17.02 3.88
N ASP A 81 2.18 17.61 2.68
CA ASP A 81 2.56 17.00 1.39
C ASP A 81 4.06 16.63 1.27
N SER A 82 4.89 17.10 2.21
CA SER A 82 6.32 16.83 2.31
C SER A 82 6.69 16.17 3.64
N PRO A 83 7.72 15.31 3.68
CA PRO A 83 8.23 14.73 4.92
C PRO A 83 8.65 15.77 5.96
N PRO A 84 8.49 15.46 7.26
CA PRO A 84 8.99 16.31 8.33
C PRO A 84 10.53 16.31 8.43
N CYS A 85 11.20 15.50 7.61
CA CYS A 85 12.65 15.36 7.51
C CYS A 85 13.10 15.37 6.04
N ASP A 86 14.42 15.27 5.81
CA ASP A 86 15.00 15.24 4.48
C ASP A 86 14.34 14.14 3.61
N PRO A 87 13.68 14.47 2.49
CA PRO A 87 13.03 13.47 1.66
C PRO A 87 13.98 12.40 1.12
N THR A 88 15.28 12.69 1.00
CA THR A 88 16.29 11.73 0.51
C THR A 88 16.62 10.65 1.53
N THR A 89 16.20 10.80 2.78
CA THR A 89 16.38 9.80 3.84
C THR A 89 15.08 9.10 4.22
N VAL A 90 13.98 9.37 3.51
CA VAL A 90 12.69 8.70 3.73
C VAL A 90 12.43 7.67 2.66
N GLY A 91 12.34 6.40 3.07
CA GLY A 91 12.06 5.27 2.20
C GLY A 91 10.58 4.89 2.15
N CYS A 92 10.25 4.00 1.20
CA CYS A 92 8.94 3.36 1.14
C CYS A 92 9.06 1.91 0.66
N VAL A 93 8.64 0.97 1.51
CA VAL A 93 8.74 -0.47 1.26
C VAL A 93 7.42 -1.15 1.59
N ILE A 94 6.59 -1.35 0.57
CA ILE A 94 5.32 -2.05 0.67
C ILE A 94 5.44 -3.46 0.09
N GLY A 95 4.93 -4.43 0.82
CA GLY A 95 4.81 -5.80 0.35
C GLY A 95 3.50 -6.06 -0.40
N SER A 96 3.56 -6.88 -1.45
CA SER A 96 2.38 -7.47 -2.09
C SER A 96 2.67 -8.94 -2.41
N GLY A 97 1.66 -9.79 -2.47
CA GLY A 97 1.82 -11.19 -2.87
C GLY A 97 1.80 -11.32 -4.39
N ILE A 98 0.76 -10.75 -5.02
CA ILE A 98 0.42 -10.96 -6.43
C ILE A 98 0.37 -9.64 -7.23
N GLY A 99 0.24 -8.49 -6.56
CA GLY A 99 0.20 -7.18 -7.22
C GLY A 99 -1.17 -6.88 -7.81
N GLY A 100 -1.20 -6.19 -8.95
CA GLY A 100 -2.45 -5.67 -9.53
C GLY A 100 -3.24 -6.71 -10.33
N MET A 101 -3.89 -7.65 -9.63
CA MET A 101 -4.60 -8.76 -10.27
C MET A 101 -5.80 -8.30 -11.10
N ASN A 102 -6.60 -7.37 -10.57
CA ASN A 102 -7.74 -6.80 -11.29
C ASN A 102 -7.30 -6.13 -12.60
N SER A 103 -6.25 -5.31 -12.54
CA SER A 103 -5.68 -4.65 -13.73
C SER A 103 -5.06 -5.64 -14.72
N PHE A 104 -4.49 -6.75 -14.25
CA PHE A 104 -3.98 -7.81 -15.11
C PHE A 104 -5.10 -8.49 -15.87
N GLU A 105 -6.18 -8.91 -15.19
CA GLU A 105 -7.33 -9.55 -15.83
C GLU A 105 -7.97 -8.64 -16.88
N GLY A 106 -8.24 -7.37 -16.55
CA GLY A 106 -8.78 -6.42 -17.51
C GLY A 106 -7.86 -6.12 -18.69
N SER A 107 -6.54 -6.09 -18.48
CA SER A 107 -5.55 -5.92 -19.55
C SER A 107 -5.46 -7.15 -20.44
N HIS A 108 -5.52 -8.35 -19.85
CA HIS A 108 -5.52 -9.62 -20.55
C HIS A 108 -6.78 -9.78 -21.42
N ASP A 109 -7.97 -9.47 -20.88
CA ASP A 109 -9.21 -9.50 -21.65
C ASP A 109 -9.18 -8.49 -22.81
N THR A 110 -8.64 -7.30 -22.58
CA THR A 110 -8.45 -6.30 -23.65
C THR A 110 -7.51 -6.83 -24.74
N LEU A 111 -6.40 -7.46 -24.36
CA LEU A 111 -5.46 -8.07 -25.31
C LEU A 111 -6.13 -9.19 -26.12
N ARG A 112 -6.86 -10.09 -25.45
CA ARG A 112 -7.55 -11.23 -26.06
C ARG A 112 -8.64 -10.77 -27.04
N ASP A 113 -9.49 -9.84 -26.61
CA ASP A 113 -10.71 -9.49 -27.32
C ASP A 113 -10.53 -8.35 -28.34
N ARG A 114 -9.52 -7.49 -28.13
CA ARG A 114 -9.37 -6.23 -28.88
C ARG A 114 -7.97 -5.98 -29.44
N GLY A 115 -7.01 -6.86 -29.18
CA GLY A 115 -5.65 -6.75 -29.71
C GLY A 115 -4.70 -5.89 -28.86
N PRO A 116 -3.37 -6.03 -29.09
CA PRO A 116 -2.32 -5.41 -28.28
C PRO A 116 -2.33 -3.88 -28.33
N GLU A 117 -2.74 -3.27 -29.44
CA GLU A 117 -2.82 -1.81 -29.60
C GLU A 117 -3.89 -1.15 -28.72
N ARG A 118 -4.81 -1.93 -28.17
CA ARG A 118 -5.87 -1.44 -27.28
C ARG A 118 -5.52 -1.55 -25.79
N VAL A 119 -4.43 -2.24 -25.44
CA VAL A 119 -3.96 -2.37 -24.06
C VAL A 119 -3.49 -1.01 -23.54
N SER A 120 -3.87 -0.67 -22.31
CA SER A 120 -3.48 0.58 -21.69
C SER A 120 -1.95 0.70 -21.58
N PRO A 121 -1.36 1.87 -21.90
CA PRO A 121 0.06 2.14 -21.61
C PRO A 121 0.40 2.05 -20.11
N LEU A 122 -0.62 2.12 -19.24
CA LEU A 122 -0.46 1.98 -17.79
C LEU A 122 -0.56 0.53 -17.31
N ALA A 123 -0.82 -0.45 -18.18
CA ALA A 123 -1.01 -1.84 -17.77
C ALA A 123 0.14 -2.36 -16.90
N ILE A 124 1.40 -2.18 -17.35
CA ILE A 124 2.57 -2.61 -16.59
C ILE A 124 2.68 -1.86 -15.24
N PRO A 125 2.65 -0.50 -15.19
CA PRO A 125 2.63 0.22 -13.92
C PRO A 125 1.53 -0.19 -12.94
N LEU A 126 0.34 -0.58 -13.43
CA LEU A 126 -0.78 -0.98 -12.59
C LEU A 126 -0.60 -2.38 -12.00
N ILE A 127 0.08 -3.28 -12.71
CA ILE A 127 0.22 -4.69 -12.34
C ILE A 127 1.45 -4.92 -11.43
N MET A 128 2.52 -4.14 -11.61
CA MET A 128 3.78 -4.33 -10.89
C MET A 128 3.59 -4.32 -9.36
N GLY A 129 4.11 -5.35 -8.67
CA GLY A 129 3.97 -5.48 -7.22
C GLY A 129 4.61 -4.35 -6.39
N ASN A 130 5.52 -3.57 -6.96
CA ASN A 130 6.09 -2.38 -6.33
C ASN A 130 5.29 -1.09 -6.59
N ALA A 131 4.16 -1.14 -7.31
CA ALA A 131 3.39 0.05 -7.66
C ALA A 131 2.89 0.81 -6.41
N ALA A 132 2.50 0.09 -5.35
CA ALA A 132 2.10 0.69 -4.08
C ALA A 132 3.22 1.55 -3.47
N SER A 133 4.46 1.03 -3.39
CA SER A 133 5.61 1.79 -2.89
C SER A 133 5.90 3.02 -3.75
N GLY A 134 5.87 2.86 -5.08
CA GLY A 134 6.12 3.95 -6.02
C GLY A 134 5.06 5.07 -5.94
N LEU A 135 3.78 4.71 -5.81
CA LEU A 135 2.68 5.66 -5.72
C LEU A 135 2.73 6.45 -4.40
N LEU A 136 2.98 5.79 -3.27
CA LEU A 136 3.17 6.46 -1.97
C LEU A 136 4.40 7.38 -2.01
N ALA A 137 5.51 6.91 -2.57
CA ALA A 137 6.71 7.72 -2.72
C ALA A 137 6.47 8.98 -3.57
N MET A 138 5.82 8.85 -4.73
CA MET A 138 5.48 9.99 -5.57
C MET A 138 4.52 10.95 -4.87
N ARG A 139 3.52 10.42 -4.16
CA ARG A 139 2.51 11.22 -3.46
C ARG A 139 3.11 12.08 -2.35
N HIS A 140 4.08 11.55 -1.61
CA HIS A 140 4.69 12.23 -0.45
C HIS A 140 6.09 12.78 -0.73
N GLY A 141 6.52 12.79 -2.00
CA GLY A 141 7.82 13.34 -2.40
C GLY A 141 9.04 12.61 -1.84
N LEU A 142 8.92 11.31 -1.56
CA LEU A 142 9.97 10.49 -0.95
C LEU A 142 11.07 10.19 -1.97
N ARG A 143 12.33 10.37 -1.56
CA ARG A 143 13.51 10.22 -2.41
C ARG A 143 14.57 9.30 -1.82
N GLY A 144 14.31 8.67 -0.68
CA GLY A 144 15.12 7.59 -0.15
C GLY A 144 14.87 6.27 -0.90
N PRO A 145 15.24 5.12 -0.31
CA PRO A 145 15.07 3.84 -0.98
C PRO A 145 13.60 3.43 -1.10
N VAL A 146 13.17 3.14 -2.34
CA VAL A 146 11.77 2.80 -2.67
C VAL A 146 11.73 1.53 -3.53
N PHE A 147 11.11 0.48 -3.01
CA PHE A 147 10.92 -0.79 -3.74
C PHE A 147 9.79 -1.62 -3.12
N GLY A 148 9.39 -2.69 -3.82
CA GLY A 148 8.39 -3.65 -3.33
C GLY A 148 9.04 -4.93 -2.83
N VAL A 149 8.42 -5.59 -1.84
CA VAL A 149 8.85 -6.91 -1.33
C VAL A 149 7.79 -7.96 -1.66
N MET A 150 8.18 -9.00 -2.39
CA MET A 150 7.27 -10.06 -2.85
C MET A 150 7.76 -11.41 -2.31
N SER A 151 7.03 -11.96 -1.34
CA SER A 151 7.31 -13.24 -0.68
C SER A 151 6.01 -13.92 -0.23
N ALA A 152 5.00 -13.88 -1.09
CA ALA A 152 3.66 -14.41 -0.84
C ALA A 152 3.06 -13.87 0.47
N CYS A 153 2.50 -14.74 1.31
CA CYS A 153 1.85 -14.36 2.57
C CYS A 153 2.78 -13.62 3.55
N ALA A 154 4.10 -13.78 3.41
CA ALA A 154 5.08 -13.10 4.24
C ALA A 154 5.48 -11.70 3.72
N SER A 155 4.96 -11.24 2.57
CA SER A 155 5.36 -9.97 1.93
C SER A 155 5.29 -8.77 2.87
N GLY A 156 4.18 -8.58 3.59
CA GLY A 156 4.05 -7.47 4.54
C GLY A 156 5.05 -7.56 5.69
N THR A 157 5.23 -8.75 6.26
CA THR A 157 6.18 -8.96 7.37
C THR A 157 7.64 -8.76 6.92
N HIS A 158 8.01 -9.26 5.73
CA HIS A 158 9.34 -9.05 5.17
C HIS A 158 9.57 -7.60 4.77
N ALA A 159 8.55 -6.88 4.32
CA ALA A 159 8.63 -5.44 4.06
C ALA A 159 8.96 -4.68 5.35
N ILE A 160 8.23 -4.94 6.44
CA ILE A 160 8.48 -4.32 7.76
C ILE A 160 9.89 -4.65 8.27
N GLY A 161 10.31 -5.92 8.18
CA GLY A 161 11.65 -6.33 8.59
C GLY A 161 12.76 -5.68 7.75
N THR A 162 12.54 -5.52 6.45
CA THR A 162 13.45 -4.80 5.55
C THR A 162 13.54 -3.32 5.94
N ALA A 163 12.41 -2.66 6.16
CA ALA A 163 12.35 -1.27 6.59
C ALA A 163 13.05 -1.03 7.92
N ALA A 164 12.86 -1.93 8.90
CA ALA A 164 13.56 -1.86 10.18
C ALA A 164 15.08 -1.91 9.99
N ARG A 165 15.58 -2.84 9.16
CA ARG A 165 17.01 -2.96 8.86
C ARG A 165 17.59 -1.73 8.17
N MET A 166 16.83 -1.08 7.29
CA MET A 166 17.24 0.17 6.64
C MET A 166 17.44 1.30 7.65
N ILE A 167 16.58 1.38 8.67
CA ILE A 167 16.72 2.36 9.76
C ILE A 167 17.91 1.98 10.66
N GLU A 168 18.05 0.71 11.05
CA GLU A 168 19.15 0.22 11.88
C GLU A 168 20.53 0.48 11.25
N SER A 169 20.65 0.29 9.93
CA SER A 169 21.89 0.49 9.16
C SER A 169 22.19 1.96 8.86
N GLY A 170 21.20 2.84 9.02
CA GLY A 170 21.30 4.27 8.69
C GLY A 170 21.11 4.60 7.21
N GLU A 171 20.55 3.67 6.42
CA GLU A 171 20.17 3.89 5.02
C GLU A 171 18.94 4.81 4.90
N ALA A 172 18.06 4.79 5.90
CA ALA A 172 16.91 5.67 6.01
C ALA A 172 16.72 6.18 7.45
N ASP A 173 16.10 7.35 7.60
CA ASP A 173 15.69 7.89 8.90
C ASP A 173 14.22 7.57 9.21
N ALA A 174 13.41 7.40 8.16
CA ALA A 174 12.02 6.95 8.26
C ALA A 174 11.66 6.08 7.05
N VAL A 175 10.73 5.15 7.21
CA VAL A 175 10.25 4.30 6.12
C VAL A 175 8.75 4.08 6.25
N ILE A 176 8.00 4.38 5.19
CA ILE A 176 6.60 3.93 5.08
C ILE A 176 6.63 2.46 4.70
N THR A 177 6.07 1.58 5.54
CA THR A 177 6.13 0.13 5.31
C THR A 177 4.87 -0.61 5.73
N GLY A 178 4.66 -1.81 5.17
CA GLY A 178 3.48 -2.63 5.41
C GLY A 178 3.22 -3.58 4.24
N GLY A 179 1.96 -3.92 3.99
CA GLY A 179 1.57 -4.69 2.82
C GLY A 179 0.14 -4.40 2.38
N ALA A 180 -0.16 -4.71 1.12
CA ALA A 180 -1.49 -4.58 0.54
C ALA A 180 -1.75 -5.64 -0.54
N GLU A 181 -3.00 -6.09 -0.62
CA GLU A 181 -3.43 -7.10 -1.58
C GLU A 181 -4.91 -6.91 -1.95
N ALA A 182 -5.29 -7.24 -3.19
CA ALA A 182 -6.67 -7.17 -3.66
C ALA A 182 -6.95 -8.21 -4.76
N THR A 183 -7.05 -9.47 -4.38
CA THR A 183 -7.21 -10.61 -5.32
C THR A 183 -8.65 -11.11 -5.43
N LEU A 184 -9.62 -10.41 -4.84
CA LEU A 184 -11.04 -10.61 -5.14
C LEU A 184 -11.36 -9.73 -6.36
N THR A 185 -11.58 -10.35 -7.52
CA THR A 185 -11.75 -9.68 -8.82
C THR A 185 -13.10 -9.94 -9.46
#